data_AF-A0A2A2M3U6-F1
#
_entry.id   AF-A0A2A2M3U6-F1
#
_cell.length_a   1.000
_cell.length_b   1.000
_cell.length_c   1.000
_cell.angle_alpha   90.00
_cell.angle_beta   90.00
_cell.angle_gamma   90.00
#
_symmetry.space_group_name_H-M   'P 1'
#
loop_
_entity.id
_entity.type
_entity.pdbx_description
1 polymer ?
#
loop_
_entity_poly.entity_id
_entity_poly.type
_entity_poly.pdbx_seq_one_letter_code
_entity_poly.pdbx_strand_id
1 'polypeptide(L)'
;MPGELGDQRDLRLHAIQDHRIDGVHVGRDQLEHRLQRRFGTIEAVDGGGHLATRCGRWRPRTQVLLAPATTLMGVGLDHRRGRPVSDDVLQGYRKSIDNIDAALVHLLAERFKVTQAVGRHKATSGLPAADPGREERQIARLRRLAEDAELDPEFSEKFLRFIIDESATLPADPHAPIIGNWHNPKNTVAVRTGRCGPNLCGWVIRASDKAKADVANKGYPPLIGTALLRGYRTNGKGRWAGQIYVPDMGRAFGSTVTMIDADTLNVKGCLIGGFICKSQIWRRES
;
A
#
# COMPACT_ATOMS: atom_id res chain seq x y z
N MET A 1 33.00 18.44 28.31
CA MET A 1 33.51 18.58 26.94
C MET A 1 32.67 17.71 26.02
N PRO A 2 31.72 18.26 25.25
CA PRO A 2 31.06 17.54 24.15
C PRO A 2 31.73 17.88 22.82
N GLY A 3 32.11 16.85 22.06
CA GLY A 3 32.65 16.95 20.71
C GLY A 3 31.54 16.87 19.65
N GLU A 4 31.60 17.85 18.76
CA GLU A 4 31.03 18.00 17.41
C GLU A 4 31.47 16.85 16.45
N LEU A 5 30.92 16.56 15.25
CA LEU A 5 29.95 17.17 14.34
C LEU A 5 29.57 16.11 13.25
N GLY A 6 28.51 16.39 12.47
CA GLY A 6 28.30 15.89 11.09
C GLY A 6 26.99 15.10 10.91
N ASP A 7 26.04 15.44 10.05
CA ASP A 7 26.01 16.25 8.83
C ASP A 7 24.55 16.68 8.59
N GLN A 8 24.26 17.98 8.71
CA GLN A 8 22.99 18.59 8.33
C GLN A 8 23.04 18.92 6.84
N ARG A 9 22.37 18.12 6.00
CA ARG A 9 22.17 18.49 4.60
C ARG A 9 21.08 19.56 4.49
N ASP A 10 21.57 20.80 4.50
CA ASP A 10 21.10 22.01 3.83
C ASP A 10 19.81 21.86 2.99
N LEU A 11 18.65 22.10 3.62
CA LEU A 11 17.42 22.49 2.92
C LEU A 11 17.35 24.04 3.02
N ARG A 12 18.02 24.75 2.13
CA ARG A 12 17.92 26.22 2.07
C ARG A 12 16.62 26.62 1.39
N LEU A 13 15.61 26.89 2.19
CA LEU A 13 14.47 27.73 1.80
C LEU A 13 14.93 29.18 1.87
N HIS A 14 15.14 29.83 0.73
CA HIS A 14 15.36 31.27 0.68
C HIS A 14 14.01 31.99 0.63
N ALA A 15 13.85 33.03 1.47
CA ALA A 15 12.75 33.98 1.34
C ALA A 15 12.89 34.76 0.03
N ILE A 16 11.80 34.84 -0.72
CA ILE A 16 11.76 35.36 -2.09
C ILE A 16 11.76 36.89 -2.05
N GLN A 17 12.80 37.51 -2.61
CA GLN A 17 12.76 38.91 -3.05
C GLN A 17 13.10 38.97 -4.55
N ASP A 18 12.16 39.58 -5.29
CA ASP A 18 12.29 40.14 -6.64
C ASP A 18 12.13 39.22 -7.87
N HIS A 19 11.59 39.82 -8.93
CA HIS A 19 10.80 39.22 -10.02
C HIS A 19 11.58 38.51 -11.14
N ARG A 20 12.28 37.40 -10.84
CA ARG A 20 12.73 36.44 -11.88
C ARG A 20 12.61 35.00 -11.39
N ILE A 21 11.76 34.20 -12.04
CA ILE A 21 11.56 32.78 -11.73
C ILE A 21 12.64 31.96 -12.43
N ASP A 22 13.71 31.63 -11.71
CA ASP A 22 14.59 30.51 -12.07
C ASP A 22 14.01 29.22 -11.45
N GLY A 23 13.79 28.20 -12.29
CA GLY A 23 13.08 26.99 -11.91
C GLY A 23 13.76 26.20 -10.78
N VAL A 24 12.95 25.72 -9.82
CA VAL A 24 13.38 24.76 -8.79
C VAL A 24 13.81 23.46 -9.47
N HIS A 25 15.12 23.21 -9.50
CA HIS A 25 15.67 21.92 -9.92
C HIS A 25 15.73 21.00 -8.72
N VAL A 26 14.85 20.00 -8.67
CA VAL A 26 15.06 18.85 -7.79
C VAL A 26 16.25 18.08 -8.35
N GLY A 27 17.39 18.18 -7.68
CA GLY A 27 18.58 17.39 -7.97
C GLY A 27 18.20 15.90 -7.99
N ARG A 28 18.24 15.30 -9.16
CA ARG A 28 18.12 13.85 -9.35
C ARG A 28 19.32 13.22 -8.67
N ASP A 29 19.14 12.73 -7.44
CA ASP A 29 20.21 12.14 -6.66
C ASP A 29 20.89 10.99 -7.42
N GLN A 30 22.22 11.04 -7.42
CA GLN A 30 23.19 10.20 -8.14
C GLN A 30 23.22 8.72 -7.70
N LEU A 31 22.11 8.15 -7.23
CA LEU A 31 22.09 6.78 -6.67
C LEU A 31 21.91 5.68 -7.73
N GLU A 32 21.51 6.00 -8.97
CA GLU A 32 21.32 4.99 -10.02
C GLU A 32 22.63 4.58 -10.73
N HIS A 33 23.70 5.39 -10.67
CA HIS A 33 24.94 5.08 -11.42
C HIS A 33 25.91 4.11 -10.72
N ARG A 34 25.64 3.66 -9.49
CA ARG A 34 26.50 2.70 -8.76
C ARG A 34 26.02 1.25 -8.78
N LEU A 35 24.77 0.97 -9.18
CA LEU A 35 24.26 -0.41 -9.24
C LEU A 35 24.49 -1.09 -10.61
N GLN A 36 24.86 -0.33 -11.65
CA GLN A 36 25.19 -0.89 -12.97
C GLN A 36 26.63 -1.38 -13.13
N ARG A 37 27.52 -1.23 -12.13
CA ARG A 37 28.92 -1.71 -12.20
C ARG A 37 29.18 -3.06 -11.51
N ARG A 38 28.14 -3.78 -11.08
CA ARG A 38 28.33 -5.04 -10.32
C ARG A 38 27.61 -6.27 -10.87
N PHE A 39 26.93 -6.16 -12.01
CA PHE A 39 26.48 -7.31 -12.78
C PHE A 39 26.84 -7.07 -14.25
N GLY A 40 27.74 -7.91 -14.76
CA GLY A 40 28.30 -7.80 -16.11
C GLY A 40 27.22 -7.85 -17.19
N THR A 41 27.55 -7.19 -18.29
CA THR A 41 26.90 -7.24 -19.59
C THR A 41 26.54 -8.69 -19.95
N ILE A 42 25.24 -8.99 -19.98
CA ILE A 42 24.72 -10.10 -20.77
C ILE A 42 24.18 -9.45 -22.06
N GLU A 43 24.86 -9.73 -23.17
CA GLU A 43 24.42 -9.34 -24.51
C GLU A 43 23.03 -9.97 -24.78
N ALA A 44 22.05 -9.13 -25.08
CA ALA A 44 20.74 -9.57 -25.51
C ALA A 44 20.83 -10.00 -26.99
N VAL A 45 20.67 -11.30 -27.22
CA VAL A 45 20.47 -11.90 -28.54
C VAL A 45 19.06 -11.55 -29.03
N ASP A 46 18.96 -11.02 -30.25
CA ASP A 46 17.71 -10.75 -30.97
C ASP A 46 16.83 -12.01 -31.07
N GLY A 47 15.57 -11.89 -30.66
CA GLY A 47 14.58 -12.95 -30.78
C GLY A 47 13.17 -12.40 -30.62
N GLY A 48 12.50 -12.16 -31.75
CA GLY A 48 11.17 -11.58 -31.82
C GLY A 48 10.08 -12.40 -31.10
N GLY A 49 9.03 -11.70 -30.68
CA GLY A 49 7.85 -12.30 -30.08
C GLY A 49 6.86 -11.25 -29.59
N HIS A 50 6.05 -10.72 -30.51
CA HIS A 50 4.90 -9.87 -30.20
C HIS A 50 3.95 -10.52 -29.21
N LEU A 51 3.45 -9.75 -28.23
CA LEU A 51 2.07 -9.79 -27.70
C LEU A 51 1.86 -8.59 -26.76
N ALA A 52 1.51 -7.43 -27.35
CA ALA A 52 1.06 -6.26 -26.61
C ALA A 52 -0.44 -6.38 -26.30
N THR A 53 -0.77 -6.47 -25.02
CA THR A 53 -2.14 -6.49 -24.51
C THR A 53 -2.79 -5.12 -24.69
N ARG A 54 -3.90 -5.09 -25.44
CA ARG A 54 -4.72 -3.92 -25.77
C ARG A 54 -5.29 -3.22 -24.53
N CYS A 55 -4.92 -1.97 -24.28
CA CYS A 55 -5.80 -1.02 -23.59
C CYS A 55 -6.83 -0.46 -24.60
N GLY A 56 -8.11 -0.55 -24.24
CA GLY A 56 -9.26 -0.20 -25.08
C GLY A 56 -9.30 1.29 -25.44
N ARG A 57 -9.36 1.57 -26.75
CA ARG A 57 -9.54 2.91 -27.32
C ARG A 57 -11.03 3.24 -27.37
N TRP A 58 -11.47 4.18 -26.54
CA TRP A 58 -12.77 4.83 -26.66
C TRP A 58 -12.84 5.57 -28.02
N ARG A 59 -13.84 5.25 -28.85
CA ARG A 59 -14.13 5.94 -30.12
C ARG A 59 -15.54 6.53 -30.04
N PRO A 60 -15.73 7.87 -30.12
CA PRO A 60 -17.06 8.39 -30.34
C PRO A 60 -17.46 8.10 -31.79
N ARG A 61 -18.69 7.58 -31.95
CA ARG A 61 -19.39 7.45 -33.23
C ARG A 61 -19.97 8.82 -33.58
N THR A 62 -19.52 9.41 -34.69
CA THR A 62 -20.27 10.49 -35.35
C THR A 62 -20.62 10.00 -36.75
N GLN A 63 -21.91 9.79 -36.99
CA GLN A 63 -22.48 9.55 -38.32
C GLN A 63 -22.32 10.82 -39.15
N VAL A 64 -21.66 10.71 -40.30
CA VAL A 64 -21.69 11.73 -41.35
C VAL A 64 -22.79 11.32 -42.31
N LEU A 65 -23.85 12.12 -42.38
CA LEU A 65 -24.86 12.07 -43.43
C LEU A 65 -24.75 13.36 -44.26
N LEU A 66 -24.58 13.16 -45.57
CA LEU A 66 -24.30 14.15 -46.61
C LEU A 66 -25.50 15.09 -46.84
N ALA A 67 -25.22 16.39 -46.99
CA ALA A 67 -26.14 17.37 -47.58
C ALA A 67 -25.60 17.82 -48.96
N PRO A 68 -26.47 18.10 -49.95
CA PRO A 68 -26.05 18.44 -51.30
C PRO A 68 -25.53 19.88 -51.37
N ALA A 69 -24.60 20.10 -52.32
CA ALA A 69 -24.01 21.38 -52.61
C ALA A 69 -25.02 22.31 -53.30
N THR A 70 -25.34 23.43 -52.66
CA THR A 70 -26.00 24.57 -53.30
C THR A 70 -25.10 25.78 -53.20
N THR A 71 -24.58 26.19 -54.35
CA THR A 71 -23.79 27.42 -54.54
C THR A 71 -24.66 28.64 -54.25
N LEU A 72 -24.27 29.43 -53.25
CA LEU A 72 -24.72 30.81 -53.08
C LEU A 72 -23.49 31.69 -52.89
N MET A 73 -23.37 32.68 -53.78
CA MET A 73 -22.41 33.78 -53.71
C MET A 73 -22.45 34.43 -52.33
N GLY A 74 -21.29 34.54 -51.68
CA GLY A 74 -21.16 35.15 -50.37
C GLY A 74 -19.72 35.58 -50.11
N VAL A 75 -19.50 36.90 -50.20
CA VAL A 75 -18.53 37.74 -49.47
C VAL A 75 -17.24 37.06 -48.99
N GLY A 76 -16.11 37.49 -49.55
CA GLY A 76 -14.79 37.11 -49.07
C GLY A 76 -14.62 37.44 -47.58
N LEU A 77 -14.54 36.40 -46.76
CA LEU A 77 -14.01 36.48 -45.40
C LEU A 77 -12.60 35.89 -45.42
N ASP A 78 -11.62 36.76 -45.18
CA ASP A 78 -10.23 36.44 -44.92
C ASP A 78 -10.14 35.38 -43.82
N HIS A 79 -9.99 34.11 -44.20
CA HIS A 79 -9.80 33.00 -43.26
C HIS A 79 -8.34 32.98 -42.82
N ARG A 80 -7.88 34.06 -42.16
CA ARG A 80 -6.68 34.00 -41.32
C ARG A 80 -6.99 33.00 -40.22
N ARG A 81 -6.53 31.77 -40.40
CA ARG A 81 -6.40 30.77 -39.32
C ARG A 81 -5.57 31.42 -38.22
N GLY A 82 -6.26 31.93 -37.20
CA GLY A 82 -5.64 32.40 -35.97
C GLY A 82 -4.84 31.25 -35.38
N ARG A 83 -3.51 31.34 -35.44
CA ARG A 83 -2.63 30.44 -34.69
C ARG A 83 -2.99 30.68 -33.21
N PRO A 84 -3.31 29.64 -32.41
CA PRO A 84 -3.62 29.86 -31.01
C PRO A 84 -2.44 30.57 -30.37
N VAL A 85 -2.69 31.74 -29.80
CA VAL A 85 -1.67 32.52 -29.09
C VAL A 85 -1.31 31.72 -27.85
N SER A 86 -0.17 31.05 -27.91
CA SER A 86 0.47 30.44 -26.76
C SER A 86 0.96 31.58 -25.87
N ASP A 87 0.36 31.74 -24.70
CA ASP A 87 0.93 32.58 -23.66
C ASP A 87 2.00 31.74 -22.94
N ASP A 88 3.24 31.89 -23.39
CA ASP A 88 4.38 31.12 -22.87
C ASP A 88 4.62 31.40 -21.38
N VAL A 89 4.24 32.58 -20.88
CA VAL A 89 4.30 32.92 -19.45
C VAL A 89 3.27 32.10 -18.67
N LEU A 90 2.02 32.05 -19.13
CA LEU A 90 0.98 31.22 -18.53
C LEU A 90 1.36 29.73 -18.55
N GLN A 91 1.97 29.25 -19.63
CA GLN A 91 2.45 27.86 -19.71
C GLN A 91 3.58 27.59 -18.72
N GLY A 92 4.47 28.57 -18.50
CA GLY A 92 5.49 28.51 -17.45
C GLY A 92 4.87 28.34 -16.06
N TYR A 93 3.86 29.14 -15.71
CA TYR A 93 3.16 29.02 -14.42
C TYR A 93 2.45 27.67 -14.26
N ARG A 94 1.77 27.18 -15.29
CA ARG A 94 1.12 25.86 -15.27
C ARG A 94 2.12 24.73 -15.02
N LYS A 95 3.27 24.78 -15.68
CA LYS A 95 4.33 23.81 -15.46
C LYS A 95 4.88 23.84 -14.02
N SER A 96 4.98 25.02 -13.41
CA SER A 96 5.36 25.14 -12.00
C SER A 96 4.31 24.54 -11.07
N ILE A 97 3.01 24.76 -11.36
CA ILE A 97 1.90 24.14 -10.62
C ILE A 97 1.97 22.62 -10.73
N ASP A 98 2.12 22.07 -11.94
CA ASP A 98 2.22 20.62 -12.16
C ASP A 98 3.36 19.99 -11.35
N ASN A 99 4.49 20.68 -11.23
CA ASN A 99 5.64 20.23 -10.44
C ASN A 99 5.34 20.22 -8.93
N ILE A 100 4.66 21.26 -8.42
CA ILE A 100 4.23 21.33 -7.02
C ILE A 100 3.26 20.20 -6.71
N ASP A 101 2.29 19.96 -7.59
CA ASP A 101 1.30 18.90 -7.44
C ASP A 101 1.95 17.52 -7.40
N ALA A 102 2.94 17.26 -8.27
CA ALA A 102 3.72 16.04 -8.25
C ALA A 102 4.47 15.85 -6.91
N ALA A 103 5.09 16.91 -6.40
CA ALA A 103 5.79 16.87 -5.12
C ALA A 103 4.81 16.59 -3.95
N LEU A 104 3.64 17.22 -3.94
CA LEU A 104 2.60 16.96 -2.95
C LEU A 104 2.18 15.49 -2.94
N VAL A 105 1.93 14.89 -4.12
CA VAL A 105 1.57 13.47 -4.24
C VAL A 105 2.67 12.56 -3.67
N HIS A 106 3.93 12.85 -3.96
CA HIS A 106 5.06 12.08 -3.41
C HIS A 106 5.18 12.21 -1.90
N LEU A 107 5.04 13.42 -1.35
CA LEU A 107 5.06 13.65 0.10
C LEU A 107 3.91 12.93 0.80
N LEU A 108 2.73 12.91 0.21
CA LEU A 108 1.59 12.16 0.72
C LEU A 108 1.87 10.66 0.75
N ALA A 109 2.40 10.10 -0.33
CA ALA A 109 2.74 8.69 -0.39
C ALA A 109 3.74 8.27 0.71
N GLU A 110 4.76 9.09 0.96
CA GLU A 110 5.69 8.85 2.07
C GLU A 110 5.01 8.96 3.44
N ARG A 111 4.14 9.95 3.63
CA ARG A 111 3.34 10.08 4.85
C ARG A 111 2.52 8.81 5.11
N PHE A 112 1.86 8.26 4.10
CA PHE A 112 1.10 7.00 4.21
C PHE A 112 1.98 5.81 4.62
N LYS A 113 3.21 5.70 4.09
CA LYS A 113 4.14 4.63 4.48
C LYS A 113 4.49 4.72 5.96
N VAL A 114 4.76 5.94 6.45
CA VAL A 114 5.09 6.18 7.87
C VAL A 114 3.89 5.91 8.76
N THR A 115 2.69 6.38 8.41
CA THR A 115 1.48 6.13 9.23
C THR A 115 1.14 4.65 9.31
N GLN A 116 1.35 3.87 8.24
CA GLN A 116 1.26 2.41 8.29
C GLN A 116 2.27 1.78 9.24
N ALA A 117 3.52 2.23 9.23
CA ALA A 117 4.55 1.74 10.14
C ALA A 117 4.19 2.03 11.61
N VAL A 118 3.70 3.24 11.89
CA VAL A 118 3.18 3.62 13.21
C VAL A 118 2.00 2.72 13.61
N GLY A 119 1.05 2.48 12.71
CA GLY A 119 -0.10 1.60 12.98
C GLY A 119 0.33 0.17 13.31
N ARG A 120 1.26 -0.41 12.53
CA ARG A 120 1.85 -1.73 12.82
C ARG A 120 2.54 -1.74 14.18
N HIS A 121 3.36 -0.74 14.48
CA HIS A 121 4.07 -0.67 15.75
C HIS A 121 3.13 -0.55 16.94
N LYS A 122 2.10 0.32 16.86
CA LYS A 122 1.09 0.43 17.91
C LYS A 122 0.37 -0.88 18.15
N ALA A 123 0.01 -1.60 17.07
CA ALA A 123 -0.64 -2.90 17.17
C ALA A 123 0.27 -3.97 17.82
N THR A 124 1.56 -4.02 17.46
CA THR A 124 2.51 -4.97 18.05
C THR A 124 2.86 -4.64 19.51
N SER A 125 2.87 -3.37 19.88
CA SER A 125 3.25 -2.89 21.21
C SER A 125 2.05 -2.70 22.15
N GLY A 126 0.82 -3.02 21.71
CA GLY A 126 -0.40 -2.85 22.52
C GLY A 126 -0.76 -1.39 22.83
N LEU A 127 -0.27 -0.43 22.04
CA LEU A 127 -0.53 1.00 22.25
C LEU A 127 -1.89 1.41 21.67
N PRO A 128 -2.57 2.41 22.27
CA PRO A 128 -3.86 2.87 21.79
C PRO A 128 -3.77 3.48 20.38
N ALA A 129 -4.82 3.25 19.59
CA ALA A 129 -4.94 3.77 18.24
C ALA A 129 -4.96 5.31 18.23
N ALA A 130 -5.75 5.92 19.13
CA ALA A 130 -5.84 7.35 19.32
C ALA A 130 -4.85 7.85 20.38
N ASP A 131 -4.33 9.06 20.17
CA ASP A 131 -3.51 9.78 21.15
C ASP A 131 -3.95 11.26 21.12
N PRO A 132 -5.00 11.61 21.89
CA PRO A 132 -5.59 12.95 21.84
C PRO A 132 -4.58 14.06 22.14
N GLY A 133 -3.67 13.81 23.08
CA GLY A 133 -2.62 14.77 23.45
C GLY A 133 -1.58 14.96 22.35
N ARG A 134 -1.33 13.96 21.49
CA ARG A 134 -0.52 14.15 20.27
C ARG A 134 -1.31 14.89 19.19
N GLU A 135 -2.58 14.56 19.00
CA GLU A 135 -3.44 15.19 17.98
C GLU A 135 -3.60 16.69 18.22
N GLU A 136 -3.84 17.11 19.47
CA GLU A 136 -3.89 18.52 19.86
C GLU A 136 -2.59 19.27 19.54
N ARG A 137 -1.43 18.68 19.89
CA ARG A 137 -0.11 19.25 19.57
C ARG A 137 0.13 19.33 18.07
N GLN A 138 -0.38 18.36 17.31
CA GLN A 138 -0.26 18.35 15.85
C GLN A 138 -1.06 19.48 15.22
N ILE A 139 -2.31 19.67 15.65
CA ILE A 139 -3.18 20.76 15.17
C ILE A 139 -2.56 22.11 15.50
N ALA A 140 -2.10 22.31 16.74
CA ALA A 140 -1.46 23.56 17.16
C ALA A 140 -0.21 23.89 16.31
N ARG A 141 0.62 22.88 16.01
CA ARG A 141 1.79 23.06 15.14
C ARG A 141 1.40 23.40 13.71
N LEU A 142 0.36 22.76 13.17
CA LEU A 142 -0.08 22.99 11.79
C LEU A 142 -0.66 24.39 11.59
N ARG A 143 -1.39 24.92 12.57
CA ARG A 143 -1.87 26.32 12.53
C ARG A 143 -0.72 27.32 12.45
N ARG A 144 0.31 27.15 13.29
CA ARG A 144 1.51 28.00 13.25
C ARG A 144 2.21 27.94 11.89
N LEU A 145 2.36 26.75 11.32
CA LEU A 145 2.96 26.61 9.98
C LEU A 145 2.14 27.28 8.88
N ALA A 146 0.81 27.31 9.00
CA ALA A 146 -0.05 28.01 8.06
C ALA A 146 0.10 29.53 8.18
N GLU A 147 0.14 30.04 9.42
CA GLU A 147 0.39 31.46 9.70
C GLU A 147 1.76 31.90 9.16
N ASP A 148 2.82 31.13 9.46
CA ASP A 148 4.18 31.40 8.97
C ASP A 148 4.30 31.37 7.44
N ALA A 149 3.41 30.63 6.76
CA ALA A 149 3.36 30.50 5.31
C ALA A 149 2.36 31.47 4.64
N GLU A 150 1.77 32.39 5.41
CA GLU A 150 0.75 33.34 4.94
C GLU A 150 -0.46 32.65 4.27
N LEU A 151 -0.78 31.42 4.71
CA LEU A 151 -1.95 30.67 4.27
C LEU A 151 -3.10 30.91 5.25
N ASP A 152 -4.32 31.01 4.73
CA ASP A 152 -5.52 31.13 5.57
C ASP A 152 -5.56 30.00 6.61
N PRO A 153 -5.54 30.30 7.92
CA PRO A 153 -5.47 29.27 8.96
C PRO A 153 -6.66 28.32 8.94
N GLU A 154 -7.86 28.80 8.59
CA GLU A 154 -9.05 27.95 8.52
C GLU A 154 -9.00 26.98 7.34
N PHE A 155 -8.67 27.48 6.14
CA PHE A 155 -8.46 26.65 4.95
C PHE A 155 -7.34 25.64 5.17
N SER A 156 -6.23 26.08 5.75
CA SER A 156 -5.06 25.24 6.01
C SER A 156 -5.37 24.16 7.03
N GLU A 157 -6.09 24.47 8.11
CA GLU A 157 -6.53 23.46 9.06
C GLU A 157 -7.44 22.42 8.39
N LYS A 158 -8.42 22.84 7.59
CA LYS A 158 -9.32 21.92 6.88
C LYS A 158 -8.57 21.03 5.90
N PHE A 159 -7.67 21.61 5.10
CA PHE A 159 -6.85 20.88 4.14
C PHE A 159 -5.90 19.91 4.85
N LEU A 160 -5.18 20.38 5.88
CA LEU A 160 -4.23 19.55 6.61
C LEU A 160 -4.93 18.45 7.42
N ARG A 161 -6.13 18.71 7.97
CA ARG A 161 -6.99 17.69 8.60
C ARG A 161 -7.44 16.65 7.58
N PHE A 162 -7.91 17.05 6.40
CA PHE A 162 -8.25 16.10 5.34
C PHE A 162 -7.08 15.18 4.99
N ILE A 163 -5.88 15.74 4.84
CA ILE A 163 -4.67 14.97 4.57
C ILE A 163 -4.28 14.07 5.75
N ILE A 164 -4.39 14.56 6.99
CA ILE A 164 -4.16 13.77 8.20
C ILE A 164 -5.14 12.62 8.27
N ASP A 165 -6.44 12.89 8.15
CA ASP A 165 -7.52 11.91 8.28
C ASP A 165 -7.39 10.85 7.20
N GLU A 166 -7.22 11.21 5.92
CA GLU A 166 -7.09 10.21 4.85
C GLU A 166 -5.86 9.31 5.06
N SER A 167 -4.74 9.86 5.55
CA SER A 167 -3.51 9.07 5.77
C SER A 167 -3.33 8.49 7.17
N ALA A 168 -4.12 8.90 8.15
CA ALA A 168 -4.23 8.29 9.47
C ALA A 168 -5.34 7.23 9.52
N THR A 169 -6.29 7.26 8.59
CA THR A 169 -7.41 6.33 8.49
C THR A 169 -7.14 5.24 7.45
N LEU A 170 -6.03 4.51 7.59
CA LEU A 170 -6.09 3.13 7.15
C LEU A 170 -6.93 2.41 8.20
N PRO A 171 -8.08 1.80 7.83
CA PRO A 171 -8.84 1.02 8.79
C PRO A 171 -7.87 0.02 9.41
N ALA A 172 -7.77 0.06 10.75
CA ALA A 172 -6.90 -0.83 11.51
C ALA A 172 -7.13 -2.24 10.96
N ASP A 173 -6.07 -2.84 10.41
CA ASP A 173 -6.16 -4.16 9.81
C ASP A 173 -6.78 -5.10 10.84
N PRO A 174 -8.01 -5.60 10.60
CA PRO A 174 -8.70 -6.37 11.62
C PRO A 174 -8.05 -7.75 11.80
N HIS A 175 -7.07 -8.10 10.97
CA HIS A 175 -6.22 -9.27 11.08
C HIS A 175 -4.84 -8.98 11.68
N ALA A 176 -4.40 -7.73 11.81
CA ALA A 176 -3.05 -7.39 12.26
C ALA A 176 -2.60 -8.14 13.52
N PRO A 177 -3.42 -8.30 14.58
CA PRO A 177 -2.98 -8.95 15.81
C PRO A 177 -2.54 -10.42 15.65
N ILE A 178 -3.19 -11.15 14.72
CA ILE A 178 -2.90 -12.57 14.51
C ILE A 178 -1.81 -12.81 13.46
N ILE A 179 -1.36 -11.79 12.72
CA ILE A 179 -0.27 -11.94 11.75
C ILE A 179 1.01 -12.35 12.47
N GLY A 180 1.67 -13.40 11.99
CA GLY A 180 2.90 -13.92 12.58
C GLY A 180 3.12 -15.41 12.31
N ASN A 181 4.14 -15.96 12.94
CA ASN A 181 4.46 -17.38 12.88
C ASN A 181 3.94 -18.05 14.15
N TRP A 182 3.27 -19.19 13.98
CA TRP A 182 2.60 -19.91 15.06
C TRP A 182 2.91 -21.39 14.97
N HIS A 183 3.22 -22.02 16.09
CA HIS A 183 3.43 -23.47 16.15
C HIS A 183 2.33 -24.18 16.93
N ASN A 184 2.02 -25.39 16.48
CA ASN A 184 1.07 -26.27 17.17
C ASN A 184 1.64 -26.74 18.53
N PRO A 185 0.82 -27.32 19.44
CA PRO A 185 1.28 -27.70 20.78
C PRO A 185 2.52 -28.60 20.83
N LYS A 186 2.73 -29.43 19.81
CA LYS A 186 3.88 -30.35 19.71
C LYS A 186 5.10 -29.74 19.01
N ASN A 187 5.00 -28.48 18.57
CA ASN A 187 6.00 -27.78 17.75
C ASN A 187 6.45 -28.56 16.49
N THR A 188 5.59 -29.45 15.98
CA THR A 188 5.86 -30.28 14.80
C THR A 188 5.49 -29.57 13.50
N VAL A 189 4.68 -28.52 13.57
CA VAL A 189 4.26 -27.72 12.41
C VAL A 189 4.23 -26.25 12.83
N ALA A 190 4.86 -25.39 12.05
CA ALA A 190 4.72 -23.94 12.15
C ALA A 190 4.01 -23.37 10.93
N VAL A 191 3.12 -22.42 11.17
CA VAL A 191 2.25 -21.79 10.19
C VAL A 191 2.47 -20.28 10.27
N ARG A 192 2.76 -19.67 9.13
CA ARG A 192 2.75 -18.22 8.98
C ARG A 192 1.36 -17.76 8.59
N THR A 193 0.73 -16.95 9.42
CA THR A 193 -0.54 -16.29 9.10
C THR A 193 -0.31 -15.02 8.28
N GLY A 194 -1.21 -14.74 7.35
CA GLY A 194 -1.10 -13.63 6.43
C GLY A 194 -2.40 -13.36 5.69
N ARG A 195 -2.46 -12.24 4.97
CA ARG A 195 -3.63 -11.88 4.15
C ARG A 195 -3.68 -12.73 2.88
N CYS A 196 -4.90 -13.15 2.51
CA CYS A 196 -5.22 -13.79 1.25
C CYS A 196 -6.47 -13.10 0.66
N GLY A 197 -6.25 -11.95 0.00
CA GLY A 197 -7.32 -11.04 -0.37
C GLY A 197 -7.96 -10.39 0.86
N PRO A 198 -9.30 -10.41 1.01
CA PRO A 198 -9.99 -9.82 2.17
C PRO A 198 -9.96 -10.71 3.42
N ASN A 199 -9.38 -11.91 3.33
CA ASN A 199 -9.39 -12.89 4.41
C ASN A 199 -8.01 -13.09 5.02
N LEU A 200 -7.98 -13.74 6.18
CA LEU A 200 -6.77 -14.33 6.76
C LEU A 200 -6.60 -15.77 6.26
N CYS A 201 -5.36 -16.12 5.92
CA CYS A 201 -4.93 -17.49 5.66
C CYS A 201 -3.67 -17.80 6.47
N GLY A 202 -3.28 -19.07 6.47
CA GLY A 202 -2.08 -19.54 7.13
C GLY A 202 -1.43 -20.65 6.34
N TRP A 203 -0.13 -20.51 6.07
CA TRP A 203 0.66 -21.45 5.28
C TRP A 203 1.70 -22.12 6.15
N VAL A 204 1.85 -23.43 5.99
CA VAL A 204 2.90 -24.18 6.68
C VAL A 204 4.27 -23.69 6.18
N ILE A 205 5.10 -23.20 7.10
CA ILE A 205 6.47 -22.75 6.82
C ILE A 205 7.52 -23.75 7.32
N ARG A 206 7.15 -24.57 8.32
CA ARG A 206 8.04 -25.57 8.92
C ARG A 206 7.21 -26.79 9.31
N ALA A 207 7.79 -27.97 9.12
CA ALA A 207 7.24 -29.24 9.57
C ALA A 207 8.37 -30.19 9.97
N SER A 208 8.14 -31.05 10.96
CA SER A 208 9.07 -32.12 11.31
C SER A 208 9.14 -33.19 10.22
N ASP A 209 10.25 -33.92 10.14
CA ASP A 209 10.43 -34.96 9.12
C ASP A 209 9.41 -36.09 9.26
N LYS A 210 9.03 -36.42 10.49
CA LYS A 210 7.91 -37.34 10.74
C LYS A 210 6.60 -36.83 10.12
N ALA A 211 6.25 -35.55 10.31
CA ALA A 211 5.03 -34.99 9.76
C ALA A 211 5.03 -34.99 8.22
N LYS A 212 6.19 -34.73 7.61
CA LYS A 212 6.36 -34.83 6.15
C LYS A 212 6.18 -36.27 5.66
N ALA A 213 6.82 -37.23 6.32
CA ALA A 213 6.74 -38.64 5.96
C ALA A 213 5.31 -39.20 6.11
N ASP A 214 4.61 -38.84 7.19
CA ASP A 214 3.23 -39.31 7.45
C ASP A 214 2.26 -38.87 6.34
N VAL A 215 2.43 -37.67 5.76
CA VAL A 215 1.60 -37.19 4.64
C VAL A 215 2.04 -37.80 3.30
N ALA A 216 3.34 -37.94 3.07
CA ALA A 216 3.86 -38.57 1.85
C ALA A 216 3.40 -40.03 1.71
N ASN A 217 3.44 -40.80 2.80
CA ASN A 217 2.98 -42.20 2.83
C ASN A 217 1.49 -42.35 2.53
N LYS A 218 0.69 -41.29 2.71
CA LYS A 218 -0.74 -41.26 2.38
C LYS A 218 -1.02 -40.72 0.97
N GLY A 219 0.01 -40.35 0.20
CA GLY A 219 -0.13 -39.83 -1.16
C GLY A 219 -0.71 -38.41 -1.22
N TYR A 220 -0.63 -37.64 -0.13
CA TYR A 220 -1.12 -36.26 -0.09
C TYR A 220 -0.02 -35.25 -0.48
N PRO A 221 -0.39 -34.02 -0.91
CA PRO A 221 0.59 -33.00 -1.29
C PRO A 221 1.57 -32.63 -0.16
N PRO A 222 2.78 -32.12 -0.50
CA PRO A 222 3.77 -31.70 0.48
C PRO A 222 3.22 -30.72 1.53
N LEU A 223 3.60 -30.88 2.80
CA LEU A 223 3.14 -29.98 3.88
C LEU A 223 3.58 -28.53 3.65
N ILE A 224 4.85 -28.32 3.31
CA ILE A 224 5.41 -26.97 3.21
C ILE A 224 4.67 -26.19 2.11
N GLY A 225 4.24 -24.97 2.44
CA GLY A 225 3.45 -24.13 1.55
C GLY A 225 1.95 -24.46 1.52
N THR A 226 1.50 -25.58 2.11
CA THR A 226 0.07 -25.89 2.19
C THR A 226 -0.65 -24.83 3.02
N ALA A 227 -1.74 -24.28 2.46
CA ALA A 227 -2.65 -23.41 3.18
C ALA A 227 -3.44 -24.23 4.21
N LEU A 228 -2.97 -24.24 5.45
CA LEU A 228 -3.58 -24.96 6.56
C LEU A 228 -4.79 -24.20 7.12
N LEU A 229 -4.71 -22.87 7.20
CA LEU A 229 -5.82 -22.00 7.55
C LEU A 229 -6.33 -21.31 6.29
N ARG A 230 -7.62 -21.42 5.98
CA ARG A 230 -8.23 -20.98 4.72
C ARG A 230 -9.42 -20.06 4.96
N GLY A 231 -9.37 -18.86 4.37
CA GLY A 231 -10.54 -17.98 4.25
C GLY A 231 -11.12 -17.50 5.58
N TYR A 232 -10.27 -17.18 6.55
CA TYR A 232 -10.71 -16.75 7.87
C TYR A 232 -11.20 -15.30 7.87
N ARG A 233 -12.44 -15.09 8.30
CA ARG A 233 -13.07 -13.78 8.49
C ARG A 233 -13.14 -13.45 9.97
N THR A 234 -13.00 -12.17 10.31
CA THR A 234 -13.03 -11.70 11.70
C THR A 234 -14.30 -10.92 12.00
N ASN A 235 -14.69 -10.93 13.28
CA ASN A 235 -15.74 -10.07 13.83
C ASN A 235 -15.16 -8.89 14.65
N GLY A 236 -13.84 -8.66 14.59
CA GLY A 236 -13.15 -7.59 15.32
C GLY A 236 -12.88 -7.86 16.81
N LYS A 237 -13.35 -8.98 17.37
CA LYS A 237 -13.19 -9.31 18.81
C LYS A 237 -12.12 -10.38 19.05
N GLY A 238 -11.01 -10.33 18.31
CA GLY A 238 -9.94 -11.34 18.42
C GLY A 238 -10.38 -12.76 18.06
N ARG A 239 -11.42 -12.89 17.23
CA ARG A 239 -11.97 -14.17 16.76
C ARG A 239 -12.04 -14.19 15.24
N TRP A 240 -11.65 -15.31 14.66
CA TRP A 240 -11.74 -15.59 13.24
C TRP A 240 -12.48 -16.89 13.00
N ALA A 241 -13.26 -16.97 11.92
CA ALA A 241 -13.95 -18.18 11.47
C ALA A 241 -13.64 -18.45 10.00
N GLY A 242 -13.33 -19.70 9.69
CA GLY A 242 -12.91 -20.15 8.36
C GLY A 242 -12.82 -21.67 8.31
N GLN A 243 -11.89 -22.19 7.52
CA GLN A 243 -11.66 -23.63 7.41
C GLN A 243 -10.21 -24.00 7.73
N ILE A 244 -10.04 -25.07 8.51
CA ILE A 244 -8.73 -25.68 8.76
C ILE A 244 -8.61 -26.94 7.91
N TYR A 245 -7.56 -27.01 7.08
CA TYR A 245 -7.18 -28.23 6.38
C TYR A 245 -6.39 -29.14 7.31
N VAL A 246 -6.71 -30.42 7.33
CA VAL A 246 -5.98 -31.42 8.11
C VAL A 246 -5.31 -32.37 7.12
N PRO A 247 -3.99 -32.21 6.88
CA PRO A 247 -3.26 -33.01 5.89
C PRO A 247 -3.39 -34.51 6.12
N ASP A 248 -3.41 -34.96 7.37
CA ASP A 248 -3.58 -36.37 7.73
C ASP A 248 -4.88 -37.01 7.24
N MET A 249 -5.89 -36.18 6.94
CA MET A 249 -7.21 -36.60 6.48
C MET A 249 -7.51 -36.14 5.04
N GLY A 250 -6.60 -35.38 4.42
CA GLY A 250 -6.79 -34.86 3.07
C GLY A 250 -7.99 -33.91 2.89
N ARG A 251 -8.57 -33.35 3.97
CA ARG A 251 -9.80 -32.54 3.89
C ARG A 251 -9.80 -31.36 4.86
N ALA A 252 -10.70 -30.41 4.58
CA ALA A 252 -10.90 -29.21 5.39
C ALA A 252 -12.17 -29.28 6.23
N PHE A 253 -12.13 -28.64 7.41
CA PHE A 253 -13.22 -28.61 8.37
C PHE A 253 -13.52 -27.18 8.81
N GLY A 254 -14.76 -26.94 9.22
CA GLY A 254 -15.13 -25.67 9.84
C GLY A 254 -14.28 -25.41 11.09
N SER A 255 -13.75 -24.21 11.23
CA SER A 255 -12.83 -23.87 12.30
C SER A 255 -12.95 -22.43 12.76
N THR A 256 -12.65 -22.23 14.04
CA THR A 256 -12.55 -20.93 14.68
C THR A 256 -11.18 -20.79 15.33
N VAL A 257 -10.56 -19.63 15.15
CA VAL A 257 -9.36 -19.23 15.87
C VAL A 257 -9.73 -18.08 16.80
N THR A 258 -9.35 -18.19 18.07
CA THR A 258 -9.50 -17.12 19.05
C THR A 258 -8.12 -16.76 19.58
N MET A 259 -7.79 -15.47 19.57
CA MET A 259 -6.59 -14.97 20.22
C MET A 259 -6.86 -14.84 21.73
N ILE A 260 -6.08 -15.57 22.54
CA ILE A 260 -6.18 -15.51 24.00
C ILE A 260 -5.36 -14.31 24.50
N ASP A 261 -4.14 -14.20 24.01
CA ASP A 261 -3.21 -13.10 24.26
C ASP A 261 -2.29 -12.92 23.03
N ALA A 262 -1.30 -12.03 23.13
CA ALA A 262 -0.39 -11.72 22.02
C ALA A 262 0.38 -12.95 21.50
N ASP A 263 0.61 -13.98 22.32
CA ASP A 263 1.46 -15.12 21.99
C ASP A 263 0.73 -16.47 22.03
N THR A 264 -0.59 -16.45 22.23
CA THR A 264 -1.39 -17.65 22.44
C THR A 264 -2.69 -17.62 21.63
N LEU A 265 -2.90 -18.64 20.80
CA LEU A 265 -4.15 -18.86 20.07
C LEU A 265 -4.85 -20.12 20.55
N ASN A 266 -6.18 -20.10 20.60
CA ASN A 266 -7.01 -21.29 20.64
C ASN A 266 -7.56 -21.58 19.24
N VAL A 267 -7.07 -22.66 18.62
CA VAL A 267 -7.50 -23.13 17.31
C VAL A 267 -8.45 -24.31 17.49
N LYS A 268 -9.72 -24.11 17.14
CA LYS A 268 -10.79 -25.12 17.25
C LYS A 268 -11.26 -25.55 15.86
N GLY A 269 -11.28 -26.84 15.58
CA GLY A 269 -11.88 -27.43 14.38
C GLY A 269 -13.06 -28.33 14.75
N CYS A 270 -14.14 -28.31 13.96
CA CYS A 270 -15.33 -29.11 14.20
C CYS A 270 -15.65 -30.03 13.02
N LEU A 271 -15.80 -31.32 13.31
CA LEU A 271 -16.29 -32.37 12.41
C LEU A 271 -17.83 -32.45 12.48
N ILE A 272 -18.44 -32.93 11.40
CA ILE A 272 -19.87 -33.30 11.27
C ILE A 272 -20.83 -32.21 11.79
N GLY A 273 -21.26 -31.29 10.92
CA GLY A 273 -22.30 -30.30 11.25
C GLY A 273 -22.01 -29.35 12.42
N GLY A 274 -20.80 -29.40 13.01
CA GLY A 274 -20.43 -28.60 14.18
C GLY A 274 -20.47 -29.34 15.52
N PHE A 275 -20.84 -30.62 15.55
CA PHE A 275 -21.10 -31.35 16.80
C PHE A 275 -19.86 -31.98 17.46
N ILE A 276 -18.81 -32.32 16.70
CA ILE A 276 -17.58 -32.92 17.25
C ILE A 276 -16.41 -31.95 17.06
N CYS A 277 -16.03 -31.23 18.11
CA CYS A 277 -14.96 -30.24 18.02
C CYS A 277 -13.71 -30.63 18.81
N LYS A 278 -12.54 -30.37 18.24
CA LYS A 278 -11.25 -30.44 18.94
C LYS A 278 -10.60 -29.06 18.94
N SER A 279 -10.03 -28.69 20.08
CA SER A 279 -9.30 -27.44 20.28
C SER A 279 -7.83 -27.71 20.58
N GLN A 280 -6.97 -26.80 20.15
CA GLN A 280 -5.53 -26.82 20.41
C GLN A 280 -5.06 -25.42 20.76
N ILE A 281 -4.07 -25.34 21.66
CA ILE A 281 -3.40 -24.08 21.99
C ILE A 281 -2.12 -23.95 21.17
N TRP A 282 -2.07 -22.94 20.31
CA TRP A 282 -0.91 -22.65 19.48
C TRP A 282 -0.16 -21.48 20.09
N ARG A 283 1.16 -21.49 19.94
CA ARG A 283 2.06 -20.48 20.51
C ARG A 283 2.78 -19.74 19.40
N ARG A 284 3.05 -18.45 19.63
CA ARG A 284 3.85 -17.65 18.70
C ARG A 284 5.27 -18.21 18.66
N GLU A 285 5.86 -18.22 17.47
CA GLU A 285 7.28 -18.50 17.29
C GLU A 285 8.04 -17.19 17.56
N SER A 286 8.91 -17.21 18.57
CA SER A 286 9.77 -16.10 18.99
C SER A 286 10.90 -15.85 18.00
#